data_AF-A0A3P7JUF5-F1
#
_entry.id   AF-A0A3P7JUF5-F1
#
_cell.length_a   1.000
_cell.length_b   1.000
_cell.length_c   1.000
_cell.angle_alpha   90.00
_cell.angle_beta   90.00
_cell.angle_gamma   90.00
#
_symmetry.space_group_name_H-M   'P 1'
#
loop_
_entity.id
_entity.type
_entity.pdbx_description
1 polymer ?
#
loop_
_entity_poly.entity_id
_entity_poly.type
_entity_poly.pdbx_seq_one_letter_code
_entity_poly.pdbx_strand_id
1 'polypeptide(L)'
;MQVAVLLFLIGIATAVIRQPMTWHTSKRIDMIRRGVYEEYLREMAALRAANPGRYSNRALDYHDYEYVSNITIGTPRQHFVVIPDTGSADLWVPGHSCDYSCDGKHKFSIEGSSTFIGTNSKWSIQYGSGDAKGVTGKDVVRVKTLTSSILKKTAYLHDCLRSDS
;
A
#
# COMPACT_ATOMS: atom_id res chain seq x y z
N MET A 1 13.14 -1.40 -47.07
CA MET A 1 13.89 -1.35 -45.79
C MET A 1 13.30 -0.38 -44.78
N GLN A 2 12.93 0.86 -45.15
CA GLN A 2 12.41 1.87 -44.19
C GLN A 2 11.07 1.52 -43.53
N VAL A 3 10.14 0.86 -44.23
CA VAL A 3 8.82 0.47 -43.66
C VAL A 3 8.96 -0.60 -42.57
N ALA A 4 9.87 -1.56 -42.75
CA ALA A 4 10.14 -2.61 -41.76
C ALA A 4 10.78 -2.04 -40.47
N VAL A 5 11.67 -1.05 -40.62
CA VAL A 5 12.26 -0.32 -39.49
C VAL A 5 11.19 0.49 -38.74
N LEU A 6 10.29 1.16 -39.45
CA LEU A 6 9.16 1.89 -38.85
C LEU A 6 8.20 0.95 -38.10
N LEU A 7 7.85 -0.21 -38.66
CA LEU A 7 7.00 -1.20 -37.99
C LEU A 7 7.68 -1.82 -36.76
N PHE A 8 9.00 -2.05 -36.81
CA PHE A 8 9.76 -2.51 -35.66
C PHE A 8 9.84 -1.45 -34.54
N LEU A 9 10.03 -0.17 -34.91
CA LEU A 9 10.03 0.96 -33.96
C LEU A 9 8.63 1.21 -33.35
N ILE A 10 7.55 1.05 -34.13
CA ILE A 10 6.16 1.10 -33.63
C ILE A 10 5.86 -0.10 -32.72
N GLY A 11 6.40 -1.28 -33.05
CA GLY A 11 6.27 -2.50 -32.24
C GLY A 11 6.97 -2.41 -30.88
N ILE A 12 8.13 -1.74 -30.80
CA ILE A 12 8.85 -1.51 -29.54
C ILE A 12 8.11 -0.49 -28.64
N ALA A 13 7.35 0.42 -29.21
CA ALA A 13 6.64 1.48 -28.48
C ALA A 13 5.37 1.04 -27.73
N THR A 14 4.98 -0.25 -27.81
CA THR A 14 3.71 -0.75 -27.21
C THR A 14 3.90 -1.88 -26.21
N ALA A 15 5.02 -1.90 -25.47
CA ALA A 15 5.17 -2.80 -24.34
C ALA A 15 4.20 -2.42 -23.19
N VAL A 16 3.00 -3.01 -23.18
CA VAL A 16 2.01 -2.81 -22.11
C VAL A 16 2.37 -3.68 -20.90
N ILE A 17 2.73 -3.04 -19.79
CA ILE A 17 2.89 -3.72 -18.50
C ILE A 17 1.51 -3.89 -17.87
N ARG A 18 0.98 -5.12 -17.89
CA ARG A 18 -0.22 -5.49 -17.13
C ARG A 18 0.18 -6.09 -15.78
N GLN A 19 -0.30 -5.48 -14.70
CA GLN A 19 -0.21 -6.00 -13.34
C GLN A 19 -1.55 -6.67 -12.98
N PRO A 20 -1.58 -7.97 -12.69
CA PRO A 20 -2.81 -8.62 -12.26
C PRO A 20 -3.21 -8.14 -10.87
N MET A 21 -4.52 -7.95 -10.67
CA MET A 21 -5.11 -7.59 -9.39
C MET A 21 -6.11 -8.65 -8.96
N THR A 22 -6.14 -8.92 -7.67
CA THR A 22 -7.14 -9.78 -7.02
C THR A 22 -7.98 -8.92 -6.10
N TRP A 23 -9.26 -9.26 -5.91
CA TRP A 23 -10.11 -8.55 -4.97
C TRP A 23 -10.18 -9.32 -3.65
N HIS A 24 -10.25 -8.59 -2.54
CA HIS A 24 -10.58 -9.15 -1.23
C HIS A 24 -12.03 -8.82 -0.87
N THR A 25 -12.64 -9.68 -0.04
CA THR A 25 -14.01 -9.43 0.43
C THR A 25 -14.03 -8.14 1.25
N SER A 26 -14.96 -7.25 0.93
CA SER A 26 -15.19 -6.02 1.67
C SER A 26 -15.45 -6.31 3.16
N LYS A 27 -14.73 -5.63 4.06
CA LYS A 27 -15.00 -5.75 5.50
C LYS A 27 -16.40 -5.25 5.86
N ARG A 28 -16.92 -4.26 5.13
CA ARG A 28 -18.33 -3.87 5.28
C ARG A 28 -19.27 -5.04 5.03
N ILE A 29 -19.05 -5.83 3.97
CA ILE A 29 -19.88 -7.01 3.72
C ILE A 29 -19.72 -8.06 4.84
N ASP A 30 -18.51 -8.27 5.35
CA ASP A 30 -18.29 -9.15 6.51
C ASP A 30 -19.04 -8.65 7.76
N MET A 31 -18.91 -7.36 8.08
CA MET A 31 -19.60 -6.73 9.20
C MET A 31 -21.12 -6.78 9.07
N ILE A 32 -21.66 -6.60 7.85
CA ILE A 32 -23.10 -6.73 7.58
C ILE A 32 -23.54 -8.18 7.82
N ARG A 33 -22.79 -9.17 7.32
CA ARG A 33 -23.09 -10.60 7.55
C ARG A 33 -23.08 -10.97 9.03
N ARG A 34 -22.18 -10.35 9.80
CA ARG A 34 -22.06 -10.55 11.25
C ARG A 34 -23.04 -9.70 12.07
N GLY A 35 -23.77 -8.78 11.45
CA GLY A 35 -24.74 -7.91 12.13
C GLY A 35 -24.12 -6.77 12.96
N VAL A 36 -22.82 -6.47 12.79
CA VAL A 36 -22.08 -5.48 13.61
C VAL A 36 -21.87 -4.14 12.90
N TYR A 37 -22.30 -4.01 11.64
CA TYR A 37 -21.99 -2.83 10.81
C TYR A 37 -22.63 -1.53 11.33
N GLU A 38 -23.85 -1.59 11.85
CA GLU A 38 -24.54 -0.42 12.41
C GLU A 38 -23.83 0.14 13.66
N GLU A 39 -23.33 -0.75 14.53
CA GLU A 39 -22.57 -0.37 15.72
C GLU A 39 -21.25 0.30 15.33
N TYR A 40 -20.53 -0.29 14.38
CA TYR A 40 -19.32 0.29 13.80
C TYR A 40 -19.55 1.70 13.24
N LEU A 41 -20.65 1.93 12.50
CA LEU A 41 -20.97 3.27 11.96
C LEU A 41 -21.21 4.31 13.06
N ARG A 42 -21.87 3.92 14.16
CA ARG A 42 -22.09 4.81 15.31
C ARG A 42 -20.77 5.18 16.00
N GLU A 43 -19.89 4.20 16.21
CA GLU A 43 -18.57 4.43 16.78
C GLU A 43 -17.75 5.40 15.92
N MET A 44 -17.68 5.14 14.62
CA MET A 44 -16.95 6.01 13.68
C MET A 44 -17.55 7.42 13.59
N ALA A 45 -18.87 7.57 13.70
CA ALA A 45 -19.53 8.87 13.77
C ALA A 45 -19.16 9.62 15.06
N ALA A 46 -19.14 8.93 16.20
CA ALA A 46 -18.75 9.50 17.49
C ALA A 46 -17.28 9.96 17.50
N LEU A 47 -16.36 9.14 16.97
CA LEU A 47 -14.93 9.50 16.84
C LEU A 47 -14.72 10.76 16.00
N ARG A 48 -15.46 10.89 14.89
CA ARG A 48 -15.44 12.08 14.02
C ARG A 48 -16.00 13.31 14.73
N ALA A 49 -17.12 13.18 15.42
CA ALA A 49 -17.73 14.26 16.17
C ALA A 49 -16.85 14.76 17.34
N ALA A 50 -16.11 13.85 17.98
CA ALA A 50 -15.19 14.18 19.07
C ALA A 50 -13.91 14.91 18.61
N ASN A 51 -13.55 14.84 17.31
CA ASN A 51 -12.32 15.43 16.78
C ASN A 51 -12.59 16.36 15.56
N PRO A 52 -13.41 17.42 15.71
CA PRO A 52 -13.78 18.32 14.62
C PRO A 52 -12.58 19.20 14.23
N GLY A 53 -11.83 18.80 13.20
CA GLY A 53 -10.65 19.53 12.71
C GLY A 53 -9.36 18.72 12.68
N ARG A 54 -9.35 17.50 13.24
CA ARG A 54 -8.21 16.57 13.16
C ARG A 54 -8.05 15.92 11.79
N TYR A 55 -9.11 15.93 10.98
CA TYR A 55 -9.17 15.26 9.68
C TYR A 55 -9.21 16.31 8.58
N SER A 56 -8.12 16.46 7.82
CA SER A 56 -8.04 17.46 6.74
C SER A 56 -8.88 17.07 5.51
N ASN A 57 -9.14 15.78 5.35
CA ASN A 57 -9.88 15.18 4.26
C ASN A 57 -11.28 14.69 4.72
N ARG A 58 -12.32 15.08 3.99
CA ARG A 58 -13.71 14.60 4.16
C ARG A 58 -13.94 13.20 3.58
N ALA A 59 -12.89 12.49 3.19
CA ALA A 59 -13.02 11.13 2.67
C ALA A 59 -13.45 10.20 3.82
N LEU A 60 -14.60 9.58 3.66
CA LEU A 60 -15.12 8.60 4.60
C LEU A 60 -14.81 7.21 4.05
N ASP A 61 -13.94 6.48 4.74
CA ASP A 61 -13.72 5.07 4.47
C ASP A 61 -14.90 4.26 5.02
N TYR A 62 -15.50 3.44 4.15
CA TYR A 62 -16.60 2.52 4.46
C TYR A 62 -16.18 1.06 4.32
N HIS A 63 -14.88 0.79 4.14
CA HIS A 63 -14.31 -0.55 3.97
C HIS A 63 -15.01 -1.38 2.90
N ASP A 64 -15.22 -0.76 1.73
CA ASP A 64 -15.74 -1.42 0.52
C ASP A 64 -14.69 -2.39 -0.06
N TYR A 65 -14.80 -2.76 -1.34
CA TYR A 65 -13.89 -3.73 -1.95
C TYR A 65 -12.48 -3.17 -2.14
N GLU A 66 -11.49 -3.97 -1.75
CA GLU A 66 -10.08 -3.67 -1.97
C GLU A 66 -9.54 -4.57 -3.08
N TYR A 67 -8.99 -3.95 -4.13
CA TYR A 67 -8.20 -4.66 -5.13
C TYR A 67 -6.73 -4.59 -4.72
N VAL A 68 -6.10 -5.75 -4.65
CA VAL A 68 -4.72 -5.90 -4.20
C VAL A 68 -3.84 -6.44 -5.31
N SER A 69 -2.55 -6.19 -5.16
CA SER A 69 -1.52 -6.56 -6.12
C SER A 69 -0.27 -7.05 -5.40
N ASN A 70 0.33 -8.12 -5.91
CA ASN A 70 1.59 -8.65 -5.41
C ASN A 70 2.78 -7.83 -5.91
N ILE A 71 3.66 -7.43 -5.00
CA ILE A 71 4.93 -6.77 -5.30
C ILE A 71 6.07 -7.43 -4.52
N THR A 72 7.30 -7.08 -4.89
CA THR A 72 8.47 -7.39 -4.04
C THR A 72 9.30 -6.14 -3.81
N ILE A 73 9.92 -6.06 -2.62
CA ILE A 73 10.80 -4.96 -2.21
C ILE A 73 12.13 -5.57 -1.75
N GLY A 74 13.24 -4.95 -2.14
CA GLY A 74 14.55 -5.32 -1.64
C GLY A 74 15.34 -6.32 -2.48
N THR A 75 16.55 -6.61 -1.99
CA THR A 75 17.47 -7.63 -2.53
C THR A 75 18.13 -8.37 -1.36
N PRO A 76 17.83 -9.67 -1.11
CA PRO A 76 16.86 -10.51 -1.79
C PRO A 76 15.42 -10.00 -1.65
N ARG A 77 14.53 -10.50 -2.52
CA ARG A 77 13.15 -10.02 -2.65
C ARG A 77 12.31 -10.40 -1.41
N GLN A 78 11.68 -9.41 -0.79
CA GLN A 78 10.67 -9.57 0.26
C GLN A 78 9.27 -9.33 -0.33
N HIS A 79 8.31 -10.22 -0.04
CA HIS A 79 7.00 -10.24 -0.70
C HIS A 79 5.96 -9.41 0.03
N PHE A 80 5.17 -8.62 -0.71
CA PHE A 80 4.05 -7.86 -0.15
C PHE A 80 2.82 -7.91 -1.05
N VAL A 81 1.67 -7.83 -0.41
CA VAL A 81 0.38 -7.57 -1.05
C VAL A 81 0.03 -6.12 -0.73
N VAL A 82 -0.19 -5.31 -1.76
CA VAL A 82 -0.48 -3.88 -1.60
C VAL A 82 -1.76 -3.49 -2.32
N ILE A 83 -2.41 -2.43 -1.86
CA ILE A 83 -3.53 -1.80 -2.53
C ILE A 83 -2.97 -0.68 -3.43
N PRO A 84 -3.13 -0.75 -4.76
CA PRO A 84 -2.80 0.36 -5.63
C PRO A 84 -3.80 1.51 -5.39
N ASP A 85 -3.37 2.53 -4.66
CA ASP A 85 -4.18 3.69 -4.31
C ASP A 85 -3.87 4.87 -5.26
N THR A 86 -4.87 5.29 -6.04
CA THR A 86 -4.75 6.47 -6.91
C THR A 86 -4.95 7.79 -6.17
N GLY A 87 -5.39 7.73 -4.90
CA GLY A 87 -5.59 8.88 -4.03
C GLY A 87 -4.32 9.34 -3.30
N SER A 88 -3.22 8.60 -3.39
CA SER A 88 -1.93 8.93 -2.75
C SER A 88 -0.73 8.71 -3.67
N ALA A 89 0.40 9.36 -3.35
CA ALA A 89 1.64 9.26 -4.13
C ALA A 89 2.65 8.25 -3.54
N ASP A 90 2.44 7.89 -2.27
CA ASP A 90 3.42 7.21 -1.43
C ASP A 90 3.16 5.69 -1.39
N LEU A 91 4.23 4.90 -1.33
CA LEU A 91 4.16 3.46 -1.08
C LEU A 91 4.63 3.23 0.35
N TRP A 92 3.79 2.61 1.18
CA TRP A 92 4.18 2.20 2.51
C TRP A 92 3.89 0.72 2.77
N VAL A 93 4.75 0.09 3.58
CA VAL A 93 4.62 -1.30 4.02
C VAL A 93 4.94 -1.44 5.51
N PRO A 94 4.37 -2.43 6.20
CA PRO A 94 4.75 -2.75 7.58
C PRO A 94 6.25 -2.98 7.72
N GLY A 95 6.89 -2.34 8.69
CA GLY A 95 8.28 -2.61 9.04
C GLY A 95 8.40 -3.67 10.14
N HIS A 96 9.59 -4.25 10.32
CA HIS A 96 9.83 -5.26 11.37
C HIS A 96 9.48 -4.77 12.78
N SER A 97 9.72 -3.49 13.09
CA SER A 97 9.38 -2.91 14.39
C SER A 97 7.88 -2.54 14.55
N CYS A 98 7.00 -2.91 13.61
CA CYS A 98 5.57 -2.62 13.71
C CYS A 98 4.96 -3.40 14.88
N ASP A 99 4.06 -2.75 15.60
CA ASP A 99 3.37 -3.30 16.76
C ASP A 99 2.33 -4.39 16.36
N TYR A 100 1.43 -4.69 17.29
CA TYR A 100 0.39 -5.72 17.14
C TYR A 100 -0.57 -5.43 15.96
N SER A 101 -0.67 -4.19 15.50
CA SER A 101 -1.53 -3.83 14.35
C SER A 101 -1.08 -4.46 13.02
N CYS A 102 0.19 -4.91 12.96
CA CYS A 102 0.75 -5.59 11.78
C CYS A 102 0.83 -7.11 11.95
N ASP A 103 0.20 -7.70 12.97
CA ASP A 103 0.24 -9.14 13.18
C ASP A 103 -0.42 -9.88 12.02
N GLY A 104 0.18 -11.02 11.62
CA GLY A 104 -0.23 -11.76 10.43
C GLY A 104 0.17 -11.12 9.08
N LYS A 105 0.77 -9.92 9.07
CA LYS A 105 1.23 -9.26 7.84
C LYS A 105 2.71 -9.54 7.57
N HIS A 106 3.09 -9.52 6.29
CA HIS A 106 4.51 -9.50 5.93
C HIS A 106 5.12 -8.17 6.38
N LYS A 107 6.23 -8.27 7.13
CA LYS A 107 6.97 -7.12 7.67
C LYS A 107 8.29 -6.98 6.93
N PHE A 108 8.61 -5.79 6.46
CA PHE A 108 9.87 -5.49 5.79
C PHE A 108 11.02 -5.49 6.80
N SER A 109 12.04 -6.30 6.50
CA SER A 109 13.32 -6.31 7.19
C SER A 109 14.30 -5.40 6.46
N ILE A 110 14.69 -4.32 7.12
CA ILE A 110 15.74 -3.40 6.64
C ILE A 110 17.06 -4.14 6.47
N GLU A 111 17.42 -4.96 7.46
CA GLU A 111 18.65 -5.77 7.44
C GLU A 111 18.59 -6.90 6.40
N GLY A 112 17.37 -7.31 6.02
CA GLY A 112 17.12 -8.33 5.01
C GLY A 112 17.28 -7.85 3.56
N SER A 113 17.72 -6.62 3.31
CA SER A 113 17.91 -6.07 1.96
C SER A 113 19.26 -5.37 1.81
N SER A 114 20.11 -5.87 0.91
CA SER A 114 21.40 -5.27 0.54
C SER A 114 21.28 -4.03 -0.34
N THR A 115 20.10 -3.76 -0.90
CA THR A 115 19.82 -2.58 -1.73
C THR A 115 19.07 -1.48 -0.99
N PHE A 116 18.78 -1.68 0.29
CA PHE A 116 18.12 -0.69 1.10
C PHE A 116 19.04 0.50 1.40
N ILE A 117 18.51 1.71 1.21
CA ILE A 117 19.16 2.96 1.58
C ILE A 117 18.21 3.73 2.48
N GLY A 118 18.52 3.74 3.78
CA GLY A 118 17.77 4.51 4.76
C GLY A 118 17.95 6.01 4.56
N THR A 119 16.84 6.74 4.65
CA THR A 119 16.85 8.19 4.79
C THR A 119 16.35 8.45 6.20
N ASN A 120 17.18 8.95 7.11
CA ASN A 120 16.86 9.14 8.55
C ASN A 120 15.64 10.07 8.86
N SER A 121 14.80 10.35 7.86
CA SER A 121 13.56 11.11 7.96
C SER A 121 12.43 10.22 8.48
N LYS A 122 11.64 10.81 9.39
CA LYS A 122 10.41 10.21 9.89
C LYS A 122 9.20 10.77 9.13
N TRP A 123 8.13 10.00 9.06
CA TRP A 123 6.86 10.42 8.46
C TRP A 123 5.69 10.00 9.36
N SER A 124 4.57 10.70 9.27
CA SER A 124 3.32 10.29 9.92
C SER A 124 2.11 10.85 9.16
N ILE A 125 1.05 10.03 9.05
CA ILE A 125 -0.26 10.40 8.50
C ILE A 125 -1.31 10.10 9.58
N GLN A 126 -2.26 10.99 9.79
CA GLN A 126 -3.31 10.80 10.80
C GLN A 126 -4.65 10.57 10.10
N TYR A 127 -5.29 9.44 10.41
CA TYR A 127 -6.58 9.03 9.87
C TYR A 127 -7.68 9.14 10.92
N GLY A 128 -8.94 9.12 10.44
CA GLY A 128 -10.16 8.97 11.23
C GLY A 128 -10.06 7.94 12.36
N SER A 129 -9.51 6.79 11.99
CA SER A 129 -9.49 5.53 12.72
C SER A 129 -8.16 5.22 13.44
N GLY A 130 -7.11 6.02 13.23
CA GLY A 130 -5.76 5.74 13.76
C GLY A 130 -4.68 6.61 13.11
N ASP A 131 -3.41 6.36 13.41
CA ASP A 131 -2.28 7.14 12.88
C ASP A 131 -1.23 6.25 12.22
N ALA A 132 -0.89 6.48 10.96
CA ALA A 132 0.27 5.89 10.34
C ALA A 132 1.56 6.62 10.72
N LYS A 133 2.66 5.92 11.02
CA LYS A 133 3.97 6.58 11.22
C LYS A 133 5.14 5.65 11.00
N GLY A 134 6.26 6.23 10.56
CA GLY A 134 7.46 5.46 10.31
C GLY A 134 8.70 6.25 9.88
N VAL A 135 9.61 5.56 9.20
CA VAL A 135 10.87 6.05 8.65
C VAL A 135 10.89 5.90 7.14
N THR A 136 11.57 6.77 6.42
CA THR A 136 11.65 6.67 4.97
C THR A 136 12.88 5.90 4.52
N GLY A 137 12.80 5.27 3.36
CA GLY A 137 13.97 4.68 2.73
C GLY A 137 13.76 4.47 1.24
N LYS A 138 14.83 4.09 0.55
CA LYS A 138 14.81 3.75 -0.86
C LYS A 138 15.21 2.30 -1.01
N ASP A 139 14.45 1.56 -1.80
CA ASP A 139 14.83 0.22 -2.17
C ASP A 139 14.28 -0.14 -3.56
N VAL A 140 14.63 -1.32 -4.04
CA VAL A 140 14.21 -1.84 -5.32
C VAL A 140 12.81 -2.42 -5.20
N VAL A 141 11.81 -1.71 -5.74
CA VAL A 141 10.44 -2.18 -5.83
C VAL A 141 10.22 -2.82 -7.20
N ARG A 142 9.62 -4.01 -7.21
CA ARG A 142 9.28 -4.74 -8.42
C ARG A 142 7.79 -5.04 -8.42
N VAL A 143 7.13 -4.53 -9.44
CA VAL A 143 5.74 -4.80 -9.78
C VAL A 143 5.79 -5.78 -10.96
N LYS A 144 5.18 -6.95 -10.82
CA LYS A 144 5.24 -8.13 -11.72
C LYS A 144 6.47 -9.05 -11.55
N THR A 145 6.29 -10.31 -11.91
CA THR A 145 7.29 -11.41 -11.92
C THR A 145 8.38 -11.29 -12.98
N LEU A 146 8.39 -10.26 -13.83
CA LEU A 146 9.41 -10.08 -14.86
C LEU A 146 10.46 -9.04 -14.46
N THR A 147 11.69 -9.35 -14.82
CA THR A 147 12.96 -8.69 -14.52
C THR A 147 13.13 -7.25 -15.05
N SER A 148 12.15 -6.66 -15.74
CA SER A 148 12.36 -5.45 -16.56
C SER A 148 11.72 -4.15 -16.07
N SER A 149 10.87 -4.17 -15.04
CA SER A 149 10.33 -2.94 -14.43
C SER A 149 10.84 -2.76 -13.01
N ILE A 150 12.08 -2.29 -12.91
CA ILE A 150 12.67 -1.82 -11.65
C ILE A 150 12.16 -0.40 -11.42
N LEU A 151 11.27 -0.23 -10.45
CA LEU A 151 10.98 1.09 -9.90
C LEU A 151 11.91 1.28 -8.69
N LYS A 152 12.90 2.16 -8.83
CA LYS A 152 13.60 2.71 -7.67
C LYS A 152 12.66 3.74 -7.04
N LYS A 153 11.79 3.29 -6.14
CA LYS A 153 10.85 4.18 -5.45
C LYS A 153 11.30 4.32 -4.00
N THR A 154 11.09 5.51 -3.44
CA THR A 154 11.13 5.70 -2.00
C THR A 154 10.00 4.85 -1.41
N ALA A 155 10.34 3.84 -0.62
CA ALA A 155 9.41 3.09 0.18
C ALA A 155 9.36 3.75 1.56
N TYR A 156 8.19 4.19 1.96
CA TYR A 156 7.93 4.68 3.30
C TYR A 156 7.77 3.45 4.17
N LEU A 157 8.68 3.28 5.11
CA LEU A 157 8.68 2.14 6.00
C LEU A 157 8.00 2.53 7.28
N HIS A 158 7.20 1.61 7.82
CA HIS A 158 6.46 1.69 9.07
C HIS A 158 5.12 2.42 9.06
N ASP A 159 4.08 1.75 9.57
CA ASP A 159 2.70 2.21 9.66
C ASP A 159 2.12 1.85 11.05
N CYS A 160 1.19 2.66 11.54
CA CYS A 160 0.43 2.47 12.79
C CYS A 160 -1.08 2.63 12.52
N LEU A 161 -1.60 2.20 11.37
CA LEU A 161 -3.03 1.99 11.30
C LEU A 161 -3.39 0.79 12.16
N ARG A 162 -4.33 0.97 13.11
CA ARG A 162 -5.18 -0.10 13.62
C ARG A 162 -5.99 -0.64 12.44
N SER A 163 -5.30 -1.34 11.56
CA SER A 163 -5.85 -1.97 10.40
C SER A 163 -6.21 -3.36 10.87
N ASP A 164 -7.45 -3.50 11.35
CA ASP A 164 -8.10 -4.78 11.61
C ASP A 164 -8.28 -5.54 10.27
N SER A 165 -7.21 -5.75 9.51
CA SER A 165 -7.15 -6.51 8.26
C SER A 165 -6.55 -7.88 8.48
#